data_AF-A0A960R4Y3-F1
#
_entry.id   AF-A0A960R4Y3-F1
#
_cell.length_a   1.000
_cell.length_b   1.000
_cell.length_c   1.000
_cell.angle_alpha   90.00
_cell.angle_beta   90.00
_cell.angle_gamma   90.00
#
_symmetry.space_group_name_H-M   'P 1'
#
loop_
_entity.id
_entity.type
_entity.pdbx_description
1 polymer ?
#
loop_
_entity_poly.entity_id
_entity_poly.type
_entity_poly.pdbx_seq_one_letter_code
_entity_poly.pdbx_strand_id
1 'polypeptide(L)'
;YRSIGSNRAKDFAEDFRSNWPLHQLFGTKSFNPLLVVLLLIAFGVIVGPVNLFVLAKPGRRHRLFITTPIISLVASLLIMLLILFSDGIGGSGRRLVLAELQPGASEKRLYVTQEQISRTGVMIGTAFEMAEPVFLSPVILPPSEWNRMNASKHPIAAYSLTGNVFRGDWYQSRSEQGHFLQTVQPTRSRVELQAASPDGKQAPKLFSSLEFPVDELFYRDELGMVWKSTNTGAIVGGQPIPLAPADFKDLEKWWREQISPLSDGTRKRASALWKSNGSFFAISHDSHAGFIDTLGSIRWKNDASVIHGPVVTAPGGASPDAKPAN
;
A
#
# COMPACT_ATOMS: atom_id res chain seq x y z
N TYR A 1 18.04 21.21 -7.49
CA TYR A 1 18.07 20.65 -6.13
C TYR A 1 18.08 21.76 -5.10
N ARG A 2 16.92 22.31 -4.71
CA ARG A 2 16.77 23.17 -3.53
C ARG A 2 15.92 22.39 -2.55
N SER A 3 16.51 21.98 -1.43
CA SER A 3 15.81 21.28 -0.36
C SER A 3 14.75 22.22 0.23
N ILE A 4 13.47 21.92 -0.01
CA ILE A 4 12.44 22.31 0.93
C ILE A 4 12.72 21.44 2.16
N GLY A 5 13.31 22.04 3.19
CA GLY A 5 13.60 21.37 4.46
C GLY A 5 12.30 21.02 5.17
N SER A 6 11.61 19.97 4.70
CA SER A 6 10.65 19.29 5.54
C SER A 6 11.45 18.46 6.54
N ASN A 7 11.14 18.66 7.82
CA ASN A 7 11.69 17.79 8.85
C ASN A 7 11.03 16.44 8.65
N ARG A 8 11.76 15.47 8.09
CA ARG A 8 11.24 14.15 7.76
C ARG A 8 10.60 13.45 8.95
N ALA A 9 11.11 13.67 10.16
CA ALA A 9 10.50 13.15 11.38
C ALA A 9 9.14 13.80 11.69
N LYS A 10 8.99 15.10 11.38
CA LYS A 10 7.73 15.82 11.51
C LYS A 10 6.70 15.34 10.49
N ASP A 11 7.10 15.16 9.23
CA ASP A 11 6.25 14.60 8.18
C ASP A 11 5.71 13.22 8.61
N PHE A 12 6.59 12.32 9.08
CA PHE A 12 6.17 11.02 9.61
C PHE A 12 5.23 11.11 10.82
N ALA A 13 5.43 12.10 11.68
CA ALA A 13 4.61 12.28 12.87
C ALA A 13 3.23 12.86 12.54
N GLU A 14 3.11 13.73 11.54
CA GLU A 14 1.88 14.49 11.27
C GLU A 14 1.06 13.93 10.11
N ASP A 15 1.71 13.49 9.02
CA ASP A 15 1.03 13.17 7.76
C ASP A 15 0.02 12.03 7.89
N PHE A 16 0.29 11.07 8.79
CA PHE A 16 -0.54 9.88 8.97
C PHE A 16 -1.62 10.04 10.05
N ARG A 17 -1.53 11.07 10.91
CA ARG A 17 -2.34 11.19 12.13
C ARG A 17 -3.76 11.70 11.92
N SER A 18 -4.01 12.51 10.90
CA SER A 18 -5.30 13.19 10.73
C SER A 18 -5.83 13.17 9.31
N ASN A 19 -4.97 13.18 8.29
CA ASN A 19 -5.39 13.37 6.91
C ASN A 19 -4.74 12.39 5.93
N TRP A 20 -4.56 11.13 6.34
CA TRP A 20 -4.04 10.12 5.43
C TRP A 20 -5.15 9.60 4.50
N PRO A 21 -5.13 9.91 3.19
CA PRO A 21 -6.26 9.58 2.33
C PRO A 21 -6.38 8.08 2.07
N LEU A 22 -5.27 7.33 2.01
CA LEU A 22 -5.30 5.86 1.91
C LEU A 22 -6.06 5.22 3.08
N HIS A 23 -5.93 5.76 4.30
CA HIS A 23 -6.71 5.31 5.45
C HIS A 23 -8.20 5.60 5.29
N GLN A 24 -8.57 6.77 4.78
CA GLN A 24 -9.96 7.11 4.48
C GLN A 24 -10.56 6.17 3.42
N LEU A 25 -9.80 5.86 2.37
CA LEU A 25 -10.20 4.89 1.34
C LEU A 25 -10.34 3.46 1.89
N PHE A 26 -9.55 3.10 2.90
CA PHE A 26 -9.66 1.80 3.55
C PHE A 26 -10.96 1.67 4.38
N GLY A 27 -11.51 2.79 4.84
CA GLY A 27 -12.79 2.87 5.52
C GLY A 27 -12.74 2.41 6.98
N THR A 28 -13.82 2.63 7.72
CA THR A 28 -13.91 2.30 9.15
C THR A 28 -14.48 0.90 9.37
N LYS A 29 -14.01 0.22 10.43
CA LYS A 29 -14.65 -1.03 10.88
C LYS A 29 -15.90 -0.68 11.70
N SER A 30 -17.07 -1.10 11.24
CA SER A 30 -18.27 -1.02 12.06
C SER A 30 -18.22 -2.11 13.15
N PHE A 31 -18.29 -1.68 14.41
CA PHE A 31 -18.59 -2.57 15.52
C PHE A 31 -20.11 -2.54 15.71
N ASN A 32 -20.74 -3.70 15.95
CA ASN A 32 -22.17 -3.78 16.25
C ASN A 32 -22.35 -4.04 17.76
N PRO A 33 -22.55 -3.00 18.58
CA PRO A 33 -22.71 -3.16 20.02
C PRO A 33 -23.93 -4.00 20.39
N LEU A 34 -24.99 -3.93 19.57
CA LEU A 34 -26.24 -4.64 19.82
C LEU A 34 -26.03 -6.15 19.83
N LEU A 35 -25.20 -6.68 18.92
CA LEU A 35 -24.90 -8.11 18.86
C LEU A 35 -24.23 -8.58 20.15
N VAL A 36 -23.30 -7.79 20.69
CA VAL A 36 -22.63 -8.09 21.96
C VAL A 36 -23.61 -8.04 23.13
N VAL A 37 -24.47 -7.02 23.18
CA VAL A 37 -25.51 -6.90 24.22
C VAL A 37 -26.49 -8.09 24.17
N LEU A 38 -26.97 -8.48 22.99
CA LEU A 38 -27.87 -9.62 22.82
C LEU A 38 -27.21 -10.92 23.27
N LEU A 39 -25.92 -11.11 22.96
CA LEU A 39 -25.16 -12.28 23.39
C LEU A 39 -25.01 -12.33 24.92
N LEU A 40 -24.73 -11.20 25.57
CA LEU A 40 -24.65 -11.11 27.04
C LEU A 40 -26.01 -11.40 27.71
N ILE A 41 -27.11 -10.90 27.15
CA ILE A 41 -28.46 -11.18 27.64
C ILE A 41 -28.77 -12.68 27.50
N ALA A 42 -28.52 -13.26 26.32
CA ALA A 42 -28.76 -14.68 26.07
C ALA A 42 -27.94 -15.54 27.04
N PHE A 43 -26.66 -15.21 27.24
CA PHE A 43 -25.81 -15.90 28.21
C PHE A 43 -26.34 -15.81 29.65
N GLY A 44 -26.76 -14.62 30.09
CA GLY A 44 -27.34 -14.41 31.42
C GLY A 44 -28.63 -15.21 31.64
N VAL A 45 -29.51 -15.29 30.63
CA VAL A 45 -30.74 -16.08 30.66
C VAL A 45 -30.46 -17.59 30.73
N ILE A 46 -29.46 -18.06 29.97
CA ILE A 46 -29.08 -19.48 29.94
C ILE A 46 -28.47 -19.90 31.30
N VAL A 47 -27.53 -19.11 31.83
CA VAL A 47 -26.80 -19.44 33.07
C VAL A 47 -27.68 -19.30 34.31
N GLY A 48 -28.56 -18.29 34.36
CA GLY A 48 -29.43 -18.06 35.51
C GLY A 48 -30.73 -18.85 35.41
N PRO A 49 -31.78 -18.28 34.80
CA PRO A 49 -33.11 -18.89 34.73
C PRO A 49 -33.12 -20.31 34.17
N VAL A 50 -32.53 -20.55 33.00
CA VAL A 50 -32.65 -21.86 32.34
C VAL A 50 -31.90 -22.95 33.11
N ASN A 51 -30.67 -22.67 33.55
CA ASN A 51 -29.91 -23.64 34.33
C ASN A 51 -30.60 -23.98 35.66
N LEU A 52 -31.09 -22.98 36.39
CA LEU A 52 -31.71 -23.20 37.70
C LEU A 52 -33.10 -23.85 37.63
N PHE A 53 -33.96 -23.40 36.72
CA PHE A 53 -35.35 -23.86 36.66
C PHE A 53 -35.56 -25.08 35.75
N VAL A 54 -34.68 -25.32 34.79
CA VAL A 54 -34.80 -26.44 33.84
C VAL A 54 -33.80 -27.54 34.14
N LEU A 55 -32.50 -27.22 34.26
CA LEU A 55 -31.43 -28.21 34.34
C LEU A 55 -31.13 -28.68 35.78
N ALA A 56 -31.22 -27.78 36.76
CA ALA A 56 -30.90 -27.98 38.18
C ALA A 56 -32.12 -27.80 39.10
N LYS A 57 -33.28 -28.34 38.68
CA LYS A 57 -34.55 -28.30 39.43
C LYS A 57 -34.40 -28.68 40.91
N PRO A 58 -35.29 -28.19 41.80
CA PRO A 58 -35.30 -28.57 43.21
C PRO A 58 -35.23 -30.09 43.39
N GLY A 59 -34.22 -30.57 44.13
CA GLY A 59 -33.92 -32.01 44.30
C GLY A 59 -32.77 -32.56 43.45
N ARG A 60 -32.30 -31.83 42.43
CA ARG A 60 -31.13 -32.21 41.59
C ARG A 60 -30.04 -31.14 41.56
N ARG A 61 -29.91 -30.38 42.64
CA ARG A 61 -28.96 -29.24 42.74
C ARG A 61 -27.51 -29.63 42.53
N HIS A 62 -27.13 -30.89 42.78
CA HIS A 62 -25.79 -31.40 42.47
C HIS A 62 -25.43 -31.29 40.98
N ARG A 63 -26.43 -31.30 40.07
CA ARG A 63 -26.20 -31.12 38.63
C ARG A 63 -25.63 -29.75 38.29
N LEU A 64 -25.85 -28.74 39.14
CA LEU A 64 -25.30 -27.40 38.97
C LEU A 64 -23.76 -27.41 38.90
N PHE A 65 -23.10 -28.35 39.59
CA PHE A 65 -21.65 -28.52 39.57
C PHE A 65 -21.12 -29.08 38.23
N ILE A 66 -21.99 -29.65 37.40
CA ILE A 66 -21.63 -30.19 36.08
C ILE A 66 -22.16 -29.26 34.97
N THR A 67 -23.40 -28.78 35.08
CA THR A 67 -24.03 -27.96 34.05
C THR A 67 -23.39 -26.59 33.94
N THR A 68 -23.00 -25.97 35.06
CA THR A 68 -22.37 -24.64 35.02
C THR A 68 -21.02 -24.69 34.28
N PRO A 69 -20.07 -25.60 34.60
CA PRO A 69 -18.84 -25.74 33.82
C PRO A 69 -19.07 -26.05 32.34
N ILE A 70 -20.03 -26.93 32.00
CA ILE A 70 -20.34 -27.27 30.61
C ILE A 70 -20.90 -26.06 29.85
N ILE A 71 -21.85 -25.33 30.43
CA ILE A 71 -22.42 -24.12 29.83
C ILE A 71 -21.32 -23.08 29.60
N SER A 72 -20.43 -22.88 30.58
CA SER A 72 -19.28 -21.98 30.43
C SER A 72 -18.35 -22.41 29.29
N LEU A 73 -18.05 -23.71 29.16
CA LEU A 73 -17.19 -24.23 28.10
C LEU A 73 -17.81 -24.06 26.71
N VAL A 74 -19.11 -24.36 26.56
CA VAL A 74 -19.86 -24.14 25.32
C VAL A 74 -19.92 -22.65 24.99
N ALA A 75 -20.20 -21.78 25.96
CA ALA A 75 -20.23 -20.34 25.74
C ALA A 75 -18.86 -19.79 25.34
N SER A 76 -17.78 -20.24 25.97
CA SER A 76 -16.41 -19.87 25.58
C SER A 76 -16.09 -20.31 24.15
N LEU A 77 -16.49 -21.53 23.76
CA LEU A 77 -16.33 -22.02 22.39
C LEU A 77 -17.14 -21.19 21.39
N LEU A 78 -18.39 -20.86 21.70
CA LEU A 78 -19.24 -20.02 20.84
C LEU A 78 -18.67 -18.61 20.67
N ILE A 79 -18.17 -17.99 21.74
CA ILE A 79 -17.50 -16.68 21.67
C ILE A 79 -16.24 -16.77 20.82
N MET A 80 -15.43 -17.82 20.99
CA MET A 80 -14.23 -18.03 20.19
C MET A 80 -14.57 -18.16 18.70
N LEU A 81 -15.56 -18.97 18.35
CA LEU A 81 -16.04 -19.11 16.97
C LEU A 81 -16.57 -17.78 16.42
N LEU A 82 -17.33 -17.04 17.20
CA LEU A 82 -17.86 -15.74 16.82
C LEU A 82 -16.74 -14.73 16.55
N ILE A 83 -15.70 -14.70 17.37
CA ILE A 83 -14.51 -13.86 17.12
C ILE A 83 -13.83 -14.28 15.81
N LEU A 84 -13.64 -15.57 15.57
CA LEU A 84 -13.01 -16.07 14.34
C LEU A 84 -13.82 -15.74 13.09
N PHE A 85 -15.15 -15.83 13.13
CA PHE A 85 -16.02 -15.48 12.00
C PHE A 85 -16.14 -13.97 11.78
N SER A 86 -16.19 -13.19 12.86
CA SER A 86 -16.32 -11.72 12.80
C SER A 86 -15.01 -11.03 12.41
N ASP A 87 -13.90 -11.44 13.01
CA ASP A 87 -12.59 -10.83 12.78
C ASP A 87 -11.79 -11.52 11.67
N GLY A 88 -12.08 -12.79 11.37
CA GLY A 88 -11.37 -13.58 10.38
C GLY A 88 -9.99 -14.04 10.83
N ILE A 89 -9.34 -14.86 9.98
CA ILE A 89 -7.94 -15.26 10.12
C ILE A 89 -7.09 -14.46 9.09
N GLY A 90 -5.93 -13.99 9.54
CA GLY A 90 -5.04 -13.15 8.74
C GLY A 90 -5.50 -11.69 8.73
N GLY A 91 -5.40 -11.02 7.58
CA GLY A 91 -5.86 -9.64 7.46
C GLY A 91 -6.16 -9.23 6.03
N SER A 92 -6.66 -8.01 5.89
CA SER A 92 -6.81 -7.32 4.61
C SER A 92 -6.13 -5.97 4.69
N GLY A 93 -5.58 -5.51 3.58
CA GLY A 93 -4.94 -4.21 3.53
C GLY A 93 -5.01 -3.56 2.17
N ARG A 94 -4.64 -2.29 2.13
CA ARG A 94 -4.50 -1.48 0.94
C ARG A 94 -3.09 -0.93 0.89
N ARG A 95 -2.49 -0.93 -0.30
CA ARG A 95 -1.15 -0.40 -0.51
C ARG A 95 -1.06 0.39 -1.81
N LEU A 96 -0.26 1.43 -1.78
CA LEU A 96 -0.01 2.34 -2.88
C LEU A 96 1.49 2.58 -3.01
N VAL A 97 1.99 2.62 -4.24
CA VAL A 97 3.42 2.81 -4.54
C VAL A 97 3.63 4.08 -5.35
N LEU A 98 4.67 4.83 -4.99
CA LEU A 98 5.32 5.80 -5.84
C LEU A 98 6.72 5.28 -6.15
N ALA A 99 6.99 5.01 -7.42
CA ALA A 99 8.26 4.47 -7.88
C ALA A 99 8.97 5.44 -8.84
N GLU A 100 10.28 5.57 -8.67
CA GLU A 100 11.17 6.32 -9.54
C GLU A 100 12.12 5.33 -10.23
N LEU A 101 11.94 5.20 -11.54
CA LEU A 101 12.80 4.39 -12.39
C LEU A 101 14.00 5.22 -12.81
N GLN A 102 15.20 4.75 -12.47
CA GLN A 102 16.47 5.30 -12.95
C GLN A 102 17.15 4.25 -13.84
N PRO A 103 17.02 4.37 -15.19
CA PRO A 103 17.54 3.42 -16.17
C PRO A 103 18.91 3.79 -16.78
N GLY A 104 19.57 4.83 -16.27
CA GLY A 104 20.83 5.36 -16.81
C GLY A 104 21.97 4.34 -16.87
N ALA A 105 22.99 4.61 -17.71
CA ALA A 105 24.14 3.72 -17.85
C ALA A 105 24.90 3.48 -16.52
N SER A 106 24.94 4.51 -15.66
CA SER A 106 25.53 4.48 -14.33
C SER A 106 24.59 3.95 -13.23
N GLU A 107 23.29 3.88 -13.50
CA GLU A 107 22.28 3.64 -12.47
C GLU A 107 21.11 2.85 -13.04
N LYS A 108 20.92 1.63 -12.55
CA LYS A 108 19.89 0.67 -12.99
C LYS A 108 19.02 0.27 -11.80
N ARG A 109 18.29 1.25 -11.27
CA ARG A 109 17.59 1.16 -9.99
C ARG A 109 16.14 1.61 -10.10
N LEU A 110 15.28 0.97 -9.32
CA LEU A 110 13.92 1.39 -9.05
C LEU A 110 13.85 1.82 -7.58
N TYR A 111 13.66 3.11 -7.33
CA TYR A 111 13.44 3.64 -5.99
C TYR A 111 11.96 3.55 -5.68
N VAL A 112 11.61 2.78 -4.65
CA VAL A 112 10.21 2.52 -4.31
C VAL A 112 9.89 3.19 -2.99
N THR A 113 8.80 3.94 -2.96
CA THR A 113 8.14 4.40 -1.74
C THR A 113 6.74 3.80 -1.70
N GLN A 114 6.46 2.98 -0.69
CA GLN A 114 5.16 2.34 -0.50
C GLN A 114 4.52 2.81 0.81
N GLU A 115 3.26 3.18 0.72
CA GLU A 115 2.40 3.43 1.87
C GLU A 115 1.35 2.33 1.95
N GLN A 116 1.15 1.76 3.14
CA GLN A 116 0.23 0.64 3.28
C GLN A 116 -0.52 0.66 4.62
N ILE A 117 -1.80 0.32 4.58
CA ILE A 117 -2.65 0.17 5.75
C ILE A 117 -3.26 -1.23 5.78
N SER A 118 -3.33 -1.83 6.95
CA SER A 118 -3.92 -3.15 7.14
C SER A 118 -4.80 -3.20 8.37
N ARG A 119 -5.77 -4.11 8.32
CA ARG A 119 -6.58 -4.52 9.45
C ARG A 119 -6.50 -6.02 9.56
N THR A 120 -6.04 -6.47 10.72
CA THR A 120 -5.85 -7.89 11.02
C THR A 120 -7.02 -8.41 11.84
N GLY A 121 -7.33 -9.68 11.62
CA GLY A 121 -8.11 -10.52 12.51
C GLY A 121 -7.18 -11.27 13.45
N VAL A 122 -7.45 -12.56 13.65
CA VAL A 122 -6.57 -13.44 14.42
C VAL A 122 -5.33 -13.79 13.58
N MET A 123 -4.15 -13.51 14.11
CA MET A 123 -2.87 -13.79 13.47
C MET A 123 -2.23 -15.02 14.11
N ILE A 124 -1.95 -16.05 13.32
CA ILE A 124 -1.27 -17.28 13.78
C ILE A 124 0.25 -17.09 13.80
N GLY A 125 0.78 -16.28 12.87
CA GLY A 125 2.18 -15.88 12.80
C GLY A 125 2.28 -14.45 12.28
N THR A 126 3.24 -13.69 12.83
CA THR A 126 3.42 -12.26 12.53
C THR A 126 4.82 -11.93 12.03
N ALA A 127 5.71 -12.92 12.02
CA ALA A 127 7.04 -12.80 11.45
C ALA A 127 6.98 -12.88 9.92
N PHE A 128 7.79 -12.07 9.25
CA PHE A 128 7.93 -12.10 7.79
C PHE A 128 9.36 -11.76 7.40
N GLU A 129 9.74 -12.18 6.20
CA GLU A 129 11.06 -11.95 5.62
C GLU A 129 10.94 -11.07 4.38
N MET A 130 11.86 -10.12 4.25
CA MET A 130 11.92 -9.24 3.08
C MET A 130 12.95 -9.76 2.08
N ALA A 131 12.58 -9.79 0.80
CA ALA A 131 13.50 -10.19 -0.27
C ALA A 131 14.68 -9.21 -0.43
N GLU A 132 14.45 -7.93 -0.13
CA GLU A 132 15.42 -6.85 -0.30
C GLU A 132 15.55 -6.01 0.98
N PRO A 133 16.67 -5.29 1.18
CA PRO A 133 16.80 -4.34 2.27
C PRO A 133 15.75 -3.23 2.18
N VAL A 134 14.84 -3.18 3.15
CA VAL A 134 13.74 -2.22 3.19
C VAL A 134 13.82 -1.39 4.46
N PHE A 135 13.71 -0.08 4.31
CA PHE A 135 13.34 0.81 5.40
C PHE A 135 11.84 0.65 5.66
N LEU A 136 11.46 0.07 6.79
CA LEU A 136 10.08 -0.10 7.23
C LEU A 136 9.88 0.70 8.52
N SER A 137 8.91 1.61 8.51
CA SER A 137 8.50 2.37 9.70
C SER A 137 7.01 2.16 9.95
N PRO A 138 6.59 1.87 11.19
CA PRO A 138 5.18 1.99 11.53
C PRO A 138 4.79 3.47 11.49
N VAL A 139 3.51 3.76 11.23
CA VAL A 139 2.99 5.13 11.24
C VAL A 139 1.89 5.29 12.28
N ILE A 140 1.77 6.49 12.83
CA ILE A 140 0.77 6.79 13.86
C ILE A 140 -0.54 7.12 13.18
N LEU A 141 -1.54 6.25 13.37
CA LEU A 141 -2.89 6.47 12.84
C LEU A 141 -3.74 7.31 13.82
N PRO A 142 -4.87 7.87 13.36
CA PRO A 142 -5.85 8.50 14.24
C PRO A 142 -6.26 7.57 15.39
N PRO A 143 -6.69 8.12 16.55
CA PRO A 143 -7.20 7.31 17.65
C PRO A 143 -8.41 6.46 17.21
N SER A 144 -8.34 5.16 17.48
CA SER A 144 -9.46 4.22 17.31
C SER A 144 -9.31 3.04 18.28
N GLU A 145 -10.40 2.32 18.55
CA GLU A 145 -10.39 1.11 19.39
C GLU A 145 -9.56 -0.04 18.77
N TRP A 146 -9.31 0.03 17.46
CA TRP A 146 -8.59 -0.99 16.71
C TRP A 146 -7.12 -0.63 16.52
N ASN A 147 -6.71 0.60 16.81
CA ASN A 147 -5.34 1.07 16.65
C ASN A 147 -4.65 1.23 18.01
N ARG A 148 -3.61 0.42 18.25
CA ARG A 148 -2.77 0.51 19.44
C ARG A 148 -1.67 1.57 19.33
N MET A 149 -1.24 1.89 18.12
CA MET A 149 -0.28 2.96 17.83
C MET A 149 -1.01 4.25 17.44
N ASN A 150 -1.56 4.93 18.44
CA ASN A 150 -2.21 6.23 18.28
C ASN A 150 -1.45 7.33 19.03
N ALA A 151 -1.70 8.58 18.65
CA ALA A 151 -0.99 9.74 19.20
C ALA A 151 -1.32 10.03 20.68
N SER A 152 -2.42 9.48 21.22
CA SER A 152 -2.91 9.78 22.56
C SER A 152 -2.40 8.84 23.65
N LYS A 153 -1.77 7.72 23.28
CA LYS A 153 -1.12 6.78 24.21
C LYS A 153 0.37 6.73 23.90
N HIS A 154 1.24 6.64 24.90
CA HIS A 154 2.64 6.27 24.69
C HIS A 154 2.66 4.83 24.17
N PRO A 155 2.81 4.59 22.85
CA PRO A 155 2.62 3.25 22.33
C PRO A 155 3.87 2.45 22.69
N ILE A 156 3.72 1.46 23.56
CA ILE A 156 4.77 0.46 23.78
C ILE A 156 4.59 -0.59 22.69
N ALA A 157 5.52 -0.63 21.75
CA ALA A 157 5.60 -1.64 20.71
C ALA A 157 7.03 -2.17 20.64
N ALA A 158 7.16 -3.50 20.54
CA ALA A 158 8.43 -4.18 20.44
C ALA A 158 8.69 -4.59 18.98
N TYR A 159 9.63 -3.91 18.34
CA TYR A 159 10.06 -4.20 16.98
C TYR A 159 11.41 -4.90 16.99
N SER A 160 11.51 -6.01 16.26
CA SER A 160 12.78 -6.72 16.06
C SER A 160 13.05 -6.89 14.59
N LEU A 161 14.31 -6.64 14.20
CA LEU A 161 14.86 -6.92 12.89
C LEU A 161 16.13 -7.74 13.07
N THR A 162 16.18 -8.91 12.45
CA THR A 162 17.36 -9.79 12.49
C THR A 162 17.63 -10.28 11.07
N GLY A 163 18.71 -9.76 10.45
CA GLY A 163 18.91 -9.91 9.02
C GLY A 163 17.75 -9.26 8.25
N ASN A 164 17.08 -10.04 7.40
CA ASN A 164 15.90 -9.61 6.65
C ASN A 164 14.57 -10.03 7.28
N VAL A 165 14.60 -10.61 8.50
CA VAL A 165 13.41 -11.12 9.18
C VAL A 165 12.90 -10.09 10.19
N PHE A 166 11.66 -9.66 9.98
CA PHE A 166 10.92 -8.73 10.82
C PHE A 166 10.05 -9.53 11.80
N ARG A 167 10.13 -9.19 13.09
CA ARG A 167 9.36 -9.82 14.18
C ARG A 167 8.86 -8.80 15.19
N GLY A 168 7.90 -9.24 16.01
CA GLY A 168 7.31 -8.42 17.06
C GLY A 168 6.03 -7.75 16.57
N ASP A 169 5.88 -6.47 16.91
CA ASP A 169 4.63 -5.72 16.78
C ASP A 169 4.43 -5.05 15.41
N TRP A 170 5.15 -5.49 14.37
CA TRP A 170 4.94 -5.04 13.00
C TRP A 170 3.54 -5.40 12.49
N TYR A 171 3.02 -6.56 12.87
CA TYR A 171 1.62 -6.93 12.65
C TYR A 171 1.07 -7.57 13.90
N GLN A 172 0.19 -6.86 14.59
CA GLN A 172 -0.52 -7.38 15.76
C GLN A 172 -1.85 -8.03 15.38
N SER A 173 -2.32 -8.96 16.21
CA SER A 173 -3.68 -9.51 16.08
C SER A 173 -4.75 -8.47 16.40
N ARG A 174 -5.84 -8.49 15.63
CA ARG A 174 -7.06 -7.69 15.84
C ARG A 174 -6.76 -6.20 15.89
N SER A 175 -5.91 -5.71 15.01
CA SER A 175 -5.47 -4.33 15.01
C SER A 175 -5.42 -3.72 13.62
N GLU A 176 -5.74 -2.43 13.55
CA GLU A 176 -5.51 -1.57 12.41
C GLU A 176 -4.16 -0.87 12.54
N GLN A 177 -3.33 -1.02 11.52
CA GLN A 177 -1.93 -0.65 11.54
C GLN A 177 -1.51 -0.11 10.17
N GLY A 178 -0.71 0.94 10.16
CA GLY A 178 -0.15 1.53 8.97
C GLY A 178 1.36 1.43 8.95
N HIS A 179 1.93 1.36 7.75
CA HIS A 179 3.37 1.34 7.53
C HIS A 179 3.76 2.22 6.35
N PHE A 180 4.95 2.79 6.47
CA PHE A 180 5.67 3.42 5.38
C PHE A 180 6.91 2.60 5.07
N LEU A 181 7.12 2.32 3.79
CA LEU A 181 8.19 1.46 3.30
C LEU A 181 8.99 2.18 2.22
N GLN A 182 10.29 1.97 2.23
CA GLN A 182 11.18 2.36 1.14
C GLN A 182 12.21 1.28 0.86
N THR A 183 12.44 1.02 -0.42
CA THR A 183 13.49 0.12 -0.90
C THR A 183 14.10 0.66 -2.18
N VAL A 184 15.23 0.06 -2.56
CA VAL A 184 15.88 0.28 -3.85
C VAL A 184 16.08 -1.07 -4.52
N GLN A 185 15.39 -1.29 -5.63
CA GLN A 185 15.42 -2.56 -6.35
C GLN A 185 16.35 -2.43 -7.56
N PRO A 186 17.17 -3.43 -7.88
CA PRO A 186 17.84 -3.49 -9.17
C PRO A 186 16.80 -3.73 -10.28
N THR A 187 16.94 -3.07 -11.43
CA THR A 187 16.01 -3.30 -12.55
C THR A 187 16.69 -3.12 -13.90
N ARG A 188 16.20 -3.86 -14.91
CA ARG A 188 16.59 -3.68 -16.32
C ARG A 188 15.53 -2.95 -17.13
N SER A 189 14.38 -2.73 -16.51
CA SER A 189 13.24 -2.01 -17.05
C SER A 189 13.65 -0.60 -17.47
N ARG A 190 13.19 -0.20 -18.65
CA ARG A 190 13.37 1.15 -19.19
C ARG A 190 12.34 1.45 -20.25
N VAL A 191 12.04 2.73 -20.41
CA VAL A 191 11.29 3.26 -21.54
C VAL A 191 12.29 3.91 -22.48
N GLU A 192 12.35 3.43 -23.71
CA GLU A 192 13.30 3.89 -24.72
C GLU A 192 12.61 4.75 -25.79
N LEU A 193 13.26 5.85 -26.17
CA LEU A 193 12.90 6.64 -27.34
C LEU A 193 13.58 6.05 -28.57
N GLN A 194 12.78 5.47 -29.47
CA GLN A 194 13.25 4.93 -30.75
C GLN A 194 13.27 6.00 -31.85
N ALA A 195 12.29 6.90 -31.83
CA ALA A 195 12.24 8.04 -32.75
C ALA A 195 11.68 9.26 -32.02
N ALA A 196 12.45 10.35 -32.01
CA ALA A 196 12.01 11.64 -31.50
C ALA A 196 10.96 12.26 -32.44
N SER A 197 10.20 13.23 -31.92
CA SER A 197 9.38 14.12 -32.75
C SER A 197 10.24 15.29 -33.23
N PRO A 198 10.66 15.36 -34.51
CA PRO A 198 11.61 16.38 -34.95
C PRO A 198 11.09 17.82 -34.79
N ASP A 199 9.76 18.00 -34.87
CA ASP A 199 9.09 19.31 -34.83
C ASP A 199 7.94 19.37 -33.79
N GLY A 200 7.80 18.37 -32.93
CA GLY A 200 6.64 18.23 -32.03
C GLY A 200 5.32 17.91 -32.75
N LYS A 201 5.34 17.72 -34.08
CA LYS A 201 4.14 17.47 -34.91
C LYS A 201 3.79 15.99 -35.11
N GLN A 202 4.79 15.12 -35.05
CA GLN A 202 4.61 13.66 -35.21
C GLN A 202 4.76 12.98 -33.86
N ALA A 203 3.98 11.93 -33.59
CA ALA A 203 4.10 11.22 -32.33
C ALA A 203 5.48 10.55 -32.22
N PRO A 204 6.19 10.71 -31.08
CA PRO A 204 7.42 9.99 -30.83
C PRO A 204 7.13 8.49 -30.74
N LYS A 205 8.13 7.66 -31.06
CA LYS A 205 8.03 6.22 -30.90
C LYS A 205 8.74 5.79 -29.63
N LEU A 206 7.97 5.34 -28.65
CA LEU A 206 8.49 4.76 -27.42
C LEU A 206 8.44 3.24 -27.45
N PHE A 207 9.37 2.63 -26.75
CA PHE A 207 9.41 1.20 -26.51
C PHE A 207 9.53 0.93 -25.01
N SER A 208 8.64 0.08 -24.48
CA SER A 208 8.67 -0.30 -23.07
C SER A 208 9.40 -1.63 -22.91
N SER A 209 10.33 -1.70 -21.97
CA SER A 209 10.90 -2.96 -21.47
C SER A 209 10.54 -3.22 -20.00
N LEU A 210 9.48 -2.57 -19.52
CA LEU A 210 8.96 -2.78 -18.17
C LEU A 210 8.54 -4.26 -18.00
N GLU A 211 8.91 -4.86 -16.87
CA GLU A 211 8.65 -6.28 -16.56
C GLU A 211 7.19 -6.55 -16.12
N PHE A 212 6.35 -5.52 -16.09
CA PHE A 212 4.95 -5.57 -15.68
C PHE A 212 4.08 -4.75 -16.64
N PRO A 213 2.78 -5.08 -16.75
CA PRO A 213 1.85 -4.30 -17.56
C PRO A 213 1.62 -2.91 -16.97
N VAL A 214 1.48 -1.91 -17.85
CA VAL A 214 1.11 -0.53 -17.51
C VAL A 214 -0.25 -0.21 -18.08
N ASP A 215 -1.14 0.37 -17.28
CA ASP A 215 -2.51 0.66 -17.71
C ASP A 215 -2.59 1.93 -18.56
N GLU A 216 -1.82 2.96 -18.18
CA GLU A 216 -1.78 4.25 -18.84
C GLU A 216 -0.38 4.87 -18.73
N LEU A 217 0.07 5.52 -19.80
CA LEU A 217 1.37 6.19 -19.86
C LEU A 217 1.25 7.57 -20.51
N PHE A 218 1.86 8.55 -19.85
CA PHE A 218 2.19 9.85 -20.42
C PHE A 218 3.69 9.96 -20.64
N TYR A 219 4.06 10.68 -21.69
CA TYR A 219 5.43 11.06 -21.98
C TYR A 219 5.49 12.55 -22.24
N ARG A 220 6.43 13.23 -21.57
CA ARG A 220 6.76 14.61 -21.87
C ARG A 220 8.12 14.66 -22.53
N ASP A 221 8.15 15.11 -23.77
CA ASP A 221 9.39 15.14 -24.54
C ASP A 221 10.32 16.29 -24.12
N GLU A 222 11.50 16.35 -24.75
CA GLU A 222 12.51 17.38 -24.49
C GLU A 222 12.03 18.80 -24.83
N LEU A 223 11.11 18.93 -25.81
CA LEU A 223 10.49 20.19 -26.21
C LEU A 223 9.34 20.60 -25.27
N GLY A 224 8.97 19.72 -24.32
CA GLY A 224 7.91 19.94 -23.35
C GLY A 224 6.52 19.58 -23.85
N MET A 225 6.39 19.01 -25.05
CA MET A 225 5.12 18.50 -25.57
C MET A 225 4.72 17.23 -24.82
N VAL A 226 3.41 17.06 -24.65
CA VAL A 226 2.86 15.94 -23.89
C VAL A 226 2.18 14.96 -24.83
N TRP A 227 2.47 13.70 -24.61
CA TRP A 227 2.00 12.57 -25.39
C TRP A 227 1.36 11.55 -24.44
N LYS A 228 0.26 10.95 -24.85
CA LYS A 228 -0.49 9.97 -24.06
C LYS A 228 -0.64 8.67 -24.84
N SER A 229 -0.51 7.54 -24.15
CA SER A 229 -0.76 6.22 -24.72
C SER A 229 -2.21 6.06 -25.17
N THR A 230 -2.41 5.51 -26.36
CA THR A 230 -3.76 5.28 -26.94
C THR A 230 -4.24 3.84 -26.88
N ASN A 231 -3.47 2.95 -26.25
CA ASN A 231 -3.87 1.55 -26.10
C ASN A 231 -5.21 1.44 -25.35
N THR A 232 -6.07 0.54 -25.84
CA THR A 232 -7.36 0.19 -25.23
C THR A 232 -7.24 -0.92 -24.17
N GLY A 233 -6.02 -1.37 -23.88
CA GLY A 233 -5.70 -2.35 -22.83
C GLY A 233 -4.30 -2.11 -22.28
N ALA A 234 -3.85 -2.98 -21.37
CA ALA A 234 -2.56 -2.82 -20.73
C ALA A 234 -1.39 -2.83 -21.73
N ILE A 235 -0.47 -1.90 -21.57
CA ILE A 235 0.80 -1.79 -22.28
C ILE A 235 1.75 -2.83 -21.68
N VAL A 236 1.95 -3.93 -22.41
CA VAL A 236 2.90 -4.98 -22.03
C VAL A 236 4.29 -4.62 -22.55
N GLY A 237 5.32 -4.97 -21.78
CA GLY A 237 6.71 -4.84 -22.20
C GLY A 237 7.01 -5.57 -23.51
N GLY A 238 8.02 -5.09 -24.24
CA GLY A 238 8.45 -5.67 -25.51
C GLY A 238 7.72 -5.16 -26.74
N GLN A 239 6.83 -4.17 -26.61
CA GLN A 239 6.06 -3.61 -27.73
C GLN A 239 6.24 -2.07 -27.85
N PRO A 240 6.12 -1.52 -29.08
CA PRO A 240 5.99 -0.09 -29.27
C PRO A 240 4.74 0.46 -28.57
N ILE A 241 4.87 1.64 -27.96
CA ILE A 241 3.76 2.33 -27.28
C ILE A 241 3.15 3.33 -28.26
N PRO A 242 1.91 3.15 -28.74
CA PRO A 242 1.27 4.12 -29.59
C PRO A 242 0.88 5.34 -28.77
N LEU A 243 1.23 6.52 -29.28
CA LEU A 243 1.03 7.80 -28.61
C LEU A 243 0.19 8.74 -29.45
N ALA A 244 -0.64 9.54 -28.77
CA ALA A 244 -1.32 10.70 -29.35
C ALA A 244 -0.94 11.97 -28.57
N PRO A 245 -1.01 13.16 -29.21
CA PRO A 245 -0.88 14.43 -28.51
C PRO A 245 -1.87 14.53 -27.35
N ALA A 246 -1.42 15.08 -26.23
CA ALA A 246 -2.26 15.38 -25.07
C ALA A 246 -1.88 16.73 -24.47
N ASP A 247 -2.76 17.30 -23.65
CA ASP A 247 -2.52 18.60 -23.05
C ASP A 247 -1.68 18.49 -21.77
N PHE A 248 -0.84 19.49 -21.52
CA PHE A 248 -0.09 19.59 -20.27
C PHE A 248 -0.99 19.63 -19.03
N LYS A 249 -2.18 20.22 -19.16
CA LYS A 249 -3.20 20.22 -18.10
C LYS A 249 -3.77 18.84 -17.82
N ASP A 250 -3.86 17.98 -18.84
CA ASP A 250 -4.33 16.60 -18.67
C ASP A 250 -3.32 15.78 -17.88
N LEU A 251 -2.02 15.92 -18.20
CA LEU A 251 -0.94 15.31 -17.42
C LEU A 251 -0.95 15.82 -15.97
N GLU A 252 -1.09 17.13 -15.76
CA GLU A 252 -1.15 17.70 -14.40
C GLU A 252 -2.31 17.10 -13.60
N LYS A 253 -3.51 17.10 -14.18
CA LYS A 253 -4.73 16.58 -13.55
C LYS A 253 -4.55 15.09 -13.23
N TRP A 254 -4.14 14.30 -14.22
CA TRP A 254 -3.90 12.88 -14.06
C TRP A 254 -2.88 12.60 -12.96
N TRP A 255 -1.72 13.27 -12.99
CA TRP A 255 -0.67 13.06 -11.98
C TRP A 255 -1.19 13.35 -10.57
N ARG A 256 -1.88 14.49 -10.39
CA ARG A 256 -2.47 14.87 -9.10
C ARG A 256 -3.51 13.88 -8.60
N GLU A 257 -4.33 13.33 -9.50
CA GLU A 257 -5.29 12.28 -9.17
C GLU A 257 -4.58 11.01 -8.69
N GLN A 258 -3.54 10.55 -9.41
CA GLN A 258 -2.83 9.31 -9.06
C GLN A 258 -2.06 9.40 -7.73
N ILE A 259 -1.45 10.54 -7.43
CA ILE A 259 -0.73 10.74 -6.16
C ILE A 259 -1.65 11.22 -5.03
N SER A 260 -2.92 11.53 -5.30
CA SER A 260 -3.86 12.03 -4.30
C SER A 260 -4.01 11.10 -3.09
N PRO A 261 -3.96 9.76 -3.20
CA PRO A 261 -4.16 8.90 -2.04
C PRO A 261 -2.93 8.77 -1.13
N LEU A 262 -1.75 9.25 -1.56
CA LEU A 262 -0.53 9.28 -0.75
C LEU A 262 -0.66 10.26 0.42
N SER A 263 0.17 10.08 1.43
CA SER A 263 0.36 11.03 2.53
C SER A 263 0.83 12.40 2.05
N ASP A 264 0.57 13.44 2.85
CA ASP A 264 0.86 14.82 2.50
C ASP A 264 2.34 15.07 2.17
N GLY A 265 3.27 14.55 2.96
CA GLY A 265 4.71 14.67 2.73
C GLY A 265 5.17 13.96 1.46
N THR A 266 4.68 12.73 1.21
CA THR A 266 5.00 12.02 -0.04
C THR A 266 4.42 12.75 -1.25
N ARG A 267 3.17 13.22 -1.17
CA ARG A 267 2.53 14.00 -2.24
C ARG A 267 3.24 15.33 -2.51
N LYS A 268 3.69 16.05 -1.48
CA LYS A 268 4.48 17.28 -1.63
C LYS A 268 5.78 17.01 -2.39
N ARG A 269 6.51 15.94 -2.04
CA ARG A 269 7.73 15.52 -2.76
C ARG A 269 7.43 15.16 -4.22
N ALA A 270 6.30 14.49 -4.48
CA ALA A 270 5.89 14.09 -5.82
C ALA A 270 5.29 15.22 -6.68
N SER A 271 4.83 16.31 -6.05
CA SER A 271 3.96 17.32 -6.68
C SER A 271 4.55 18.04 -7.89
N ALA A 272 5.87 18.07 -8.03
CA ALA A 272 6.57 18.74 -9.13
C ALA A 272 7.26 17.79 -10.10
N LEU A 273 7.25 16.48 -9.85
CA LEU A 273 8.00 15.49 -10.65
C LEU A 273 7.49 15.43 -12.10
N TRP A 274 6.18 15.60 -12.30
CA TRP A 274 5.53 15.66 -13.62
C TRP A 274 6.00 16.82 -14.51
N LYS A 275 6.72 17.81 -13.96
CA LYS A 275 7.27 18.96 -14.69
C LYS A 275 8.65 18.69 -15.29
N SER A 276 9.17 17.47 -15.19
CA SER A 276 10.40 17.08 -15.89
C SER A 276 10.12 16.89 -17.39
N ASN A 277 11.04 17.37 -18.23
CA ASN A 277 11.08 17.02 -19.65
C ASN A 277 11.82 15.69 -19.82
N GLY A 278 11.70 15.07 -20.99
CA GLY A 278 12.36 13.80 -21.30
C GLY A 278 11.95 12.65 -20.38
N SER A 279 10.75 12.72 -19.80
CA SER A 279 10.33 11.82 -18.72
C SER A 279 8.97 11.20 -19.02
N PHE A 280 8.79 9.95 -18.59
CA PHE A 280 7.52 9.25 -18.66
C PHE A 280 6.87 9.17 -17.28
N PHE A 281 5.55 9.04 -17.29
CA PHE A 281 4.71 8.88 -16.12
C PHE A 281 3.70 7.78 -16.42
N ALA A 282 3.64 6.76 -15.58
CA ALA A 282 2.87 5.55 -15.82
C ALA A 282 2.13 5.12 -14.56
N ILE A 283 1.05 4.37 -14.75
CA ILE A 283 0.34 3.70 -13.67
C ILE A 283 0.18 2.22 -13.96
N SER A 284 0.31 1.39 -12.94
CA SER A 284 0.02 -0.04 -12.99
C SER A 284 -0.69 -0.49 -11.73
N HIS A 285 -1.63 -1.43 -11.85
CA HIS A 285 -2.24 -2.12 -10.72
C HIS A 285 -1.66 -3.53 -10.50
N ASP A 286 -0.67 -3.93 -11.31
CA ASP A 286 -0.03 -5.24 -11.21
C ASP A 286 0.77 -5.38 -9.92
N SER A 287 0.72 -6.55 -9.28
CA SER A 287 1.46 -6.80 -8.03
C SER A 287 2.98 -6.70 -8.18
N HIS A 288 3.51 -6.89 -9.39
CA HIS A 288 4.95 -6.82 -9.66
C HIS A 288 5.41 -5.41 -10.02
N ALA A 289 4.52 -4.42 -10.06
CA ALA A 289 4.84 -3.03 -10.36
C ALA A 289 5.53 -2.30 -9.20
N GLY A 290 6.55 -2.91 -8.60
CA GLY A 290 7.32 -2.33 -7.48
C GLY A 290 6.60 -2.36 -6.12
N PHE A 291 5.53 -3.15 -5.96
CA PHE A 291 4.97 -3.39 -4.63
C PHE A 291 5.92 -4.23 -3.78
N ILE A 292 6.10 -3.80 -2.54
CA ILE A 292 6.89 -4.51 -1.54
C ILE A 292 5.95 -5.46 -0.81
N ASP A 293 6.23 -6.75 -0.93
CA ASP A 293 5.53 -7.78 -0.18
C ASP A 293 5.99 -7.81 1.28
N THR A 294 5.03 -7.98 2.18
CA THR A 294 5.24 -7.99 3.63
C THR A 294 4.66 -9.29 4.19
N LEU A 295 3.83 -9.22 5.24
CA LEU A 295 3.29 -10.42 5.86
C LEU A 295 2.27 -11.11 4.94
N GLY A 296 2.58 -12.33 4.51
CA GLY A 296 1.80 -13.11 3.53
C GLY A 296 0.38 -13.48 3.97
N SER A 297 0.05 -13.39 5.27
CA SER A 297 -1.33 -13.58 5.75
C SER A 297 -2.22 -12.35 5.56
N ILE A 298 -1.70 -11.24 5.02
CA ILE A 298 -2.47 -10.06 4.66
C ILE A 298 -2.84 -10.14 3.18
N ARG A 299 -4.15 -10.08 2.90
CA ARG A 299 -4.69 -9.95 1.55
C ARG A 299 -4.62 -8.48 1.13
N TRP A 300 -3.59 -8.14 0.37
CA TRP A 300 -3.37 -6.78 -0.13
C TRP A 300 -4.23 -6.49 -1.36
N LYS A 301 -4.93 -5.36 -1.33
CA LYS A 301 -5.44 -4.70 -2.53
C LYS A 301 -4.38 -3.69 -2.99
N ASN A 302 -3.86 -3.90 -4.19
CA ASN A 302 -2.94 -2.99 -4.86
C ASN A 302 -3.75 -1.84 -5.46
N ASP A 303 -3.70 -0.67 -4.84
CA ASP A 303 -4.51 0.45 -5.30
C ASP A 303 -3.94 1.12 -6.53
N ALA A 304 -2.61 1.32 -6.58
CA ALA A 304 -1.87 1.73 -7.76
C ALA A 304 -0.36 1.73 -7.49
N SER A 305 0.41 1.58 -8.55
CA SER A 305 1.82 1.91 -8.60
C SER A 305 2.02 3.03 -9.60
N VAL A 306 2.35 4.22 -9.09
CA VAL A 306 2.62 5.40 -9.89
C VAL A 306 4.12 5.45 -10.15
N ILE A 307 4.51 5.30 -11.41
CA ILE A 307 5.89 5.11 -11.82
C ILE A 307 6.29 6.30 -12.68
N HIS A 308 7.48 6.83 -12.45
CA HIS A 308 8.03 7.88 -13.30
C HIS A 308 9.53 7.68 -13.48
N GLY A 309 10.09 8.26 -14.53
CA GLY A 309 11.53 8.20 -14.78
C GLY A 309 11.88 8.84 -16.10
N PRO A 310 13.18 9.02 -16.40
CA PRO A 310 13.62 9.51 -17.68
C PRO A 310 13.38 8.46 -18.77
N VAL A 311 13.09 8.94 -19.98
CA VAL A 311 13.13 8.13 -21.19
C VAL A 311 14.56 8.14 -21.72
N VAL A 312 15.12 6.97 -21.99
CA VAL A 312 16.49 6.86 -22.52
C VAL A 312 16.46 6.78 -24.04
N THR A 313 17.46 7.34 -24.72
CA THR A 313 17.61 7.17 -26.17
C THR A 313 18.18 5.78 -26.47
N ALA A 314 17.64 5.12 -27.50
CA ALA A 314 18.17 3.83 -27.92
C ALA A 314 19.65 3.96 -28.33
N PRO A 315 20.55 3.02 -27.96
CA PRO A 315 21.93 3.04 -28.38
C PRO A 315 22.00 2.89 -29.90
N GLY A 316 22.24 4.01 -30.60
CA GLY A 316 22.21 4.10 -32.07
C GLY A 316 21.53 5.36 -32.61
N GLY A 317 20.75 6.07 -31.80
CA GLY A 317 20.27 7.42 -32.13
C GLY A 317 21.36 8.44 -31.87
N ALA A 318 21.82 9.13 -32.92
CA ALA A 318 22.84 10.16 -32.81
C ALA A 318 22.46 11.19 -31.72
N SER A 319 23.30 11.32 -30.70
CA SER A 319 23.25 12.47 -29.81
C SER A 319 23.60 13.73 -30.62
N PRO A 320 22.82 14.82 -30.56
CA PRO A 320 23.16 16.07 -31.23
C PRO A 320 24.45 16.72 -30.70
N ASP A 321 24.98 16.26 -29.55
CA ASP A 321 26.03 16.97 -28.81
C ASP A 321 27.42 16.28 -28.81
N ALA A 322 27.65 15.28 -29.65
CA ALA A 322 29.00 14.72 -29.79
C ALA A 322 29.86 15.55 -30.76
N LYS A 323 30.38 16.70 -30.30
CA LYS A 323 31.56 17.31 -30.95
C LYS A 323 32.76 16.36 -30.77
N PRO A 324 33.47 15.98 -31.84
CA PRO A 324 34.69 15.20 -31.71
C PRO A 324 35.75 16.04 -30.97
N ALA A 325 36.34 15.45 -29.94
CA ALA A 325 37.53 15.99 -29.31
C ALA A 325 38.71 15.85 -30.29
N ASN A 326 39.31 16.98 -30.64
CA ASN A 326 40.67 17.05 -31.19
C ASN A 326 41.68 16.88 -30.06
#